data_AF-A0A9E0BZE4-F1
#
_entry.id   AF-A0A9E0BZE4-F1
#
_cell.length_a   1.000
_cell.length_b   1.000
_cell.length_c   1.000
_cell.angle_alpha   90.00
_cell.angle_beta   90.00
_cell.angle_gamma   90.00
#
_symmetry.space_group_name_H-M   'P 1'
#
loop_
_entity.id
_entity.type
_entity.pdbx_description
1 polymer ?
#
loop_
_entity_poly.entity_id
_entity_poly.type
_entity_poly.pdbx_seq_one_letter_code
_entity_poly.pdbx_strand_id
1 'polypeptide(L)'
;MKNKLAFIMFFLLNRNNLYSYPSLFFSEEEIFYIRENFQGQQQKINPLYLLTIIYLDSSHWSLWVNHKIISPETGGDVEGYHLEEVTFSTATFSWTPSNTPAPVFFTLHANQTYLPREKKVIEGIESLLE
;
A
#
# COMPACT_ATOMS: atom_id res chain seq x y z
N MET A 1 15.19 -20.24 -61.00
CA MET A 1 14.75 -20.70 -59.67
C MET A 1 15.56 -19.98 -58.60
N LYS A 2 14.86 -19.33 -57.66
CA LYS A 2 15.22 -19.06 -56.25
C LYS A 2 16.49 -18.22 -55.97
N ASN A 3 16.53 -17.24 -55.08
CA ASN A 3 15.57 -16.47 -54.30
C ASN A 3 16.34 -15.23 -53.83
N LYS A 4 15.78 -14.02 -53.99
CA LYS A 4 16.28 -12.82 -53.32
C LYS A 4 15.94 -12.94 -51.83
N LEU A 5 16.92 -12.82 -50.96
CA LEU A 5 16.71 -12.64 -49.52
C LEU A 5 17.61 -11.50 -49.06
N ALA A 6 17.07 -10.30 -49.19
CA ALA A 6 17.51 -9.15 -48.40
C ALA A 6 16.91 -9.33 -47.00
N PHE A 7 17.76 -9.44 -45.98
CA PHE A 7 17.31 -9.35 -44.59
C PHE A 7 17.89 -8.06 -44.02
N ILE A 8 17.09 -7.00 -44.09
CA ILE A 8 17.35 -5.73 -43.44
C ILE A 8 17.20 -5.98 -41.94
N MET A 9 18.33 -5.98 -41.22
CA MET A 9 18.37 -6.07 -39.77
C MET A 9 18.25 -4.65 -39.22
N PHE A 10 17.04 -4.29 -38.78
CA PHE A 10 16.74 -2.99 -38.19
C PHE A 10 16.08 -3.21 -36.83
N PHE A 11 16.85 -3.35 -35.75
CA PHE A 11 16.29 -3.25 -34.41
C PHE A 11 17.27 -2.60 -33.42
N LEU A 12 17.01 -1.30 -33.19
CA LEU A 12 16.96 -0.61 -31.89
C LEU A 12 18.28 -0.37 -31.13
N LEU A 13 19.00 0.67 -31.58
CA LEU A 13 19.55 1.66 -30.66
C LEU A 13 18.44 2.66 -30.32
N ASN A 14 17.72 2.42 -29.22
CA ASN A 14 17.06 3.50 -28.49
C ASN A 14 16.83 3.05 -27.04
N ARG A 15 17.77 3.38 -26.15
CA ARG A 15 17.51 3.42 -24.70
C ARG A 15 16.69 4.66 -24.39
N ASN A 16 15.47 4.71 -24.92
CA ASN A 16 14.44 5.58 -24.39
C ASN A 16 13.63 4.75 -23.42
N ASN A 17 13.54 5.24 -22.18
CA ASN A 17 12.81 4.64 -21.06
C ASN A 17 11.53 3.94 -21.54
N LEU A 18 11.51 2.61 -21.39
CA LEU A 18 10.29 1.82 -21.54
C LEU A 18 9.38 2.14 -20.36
N TYR A 19 8.65 3.25 -20.45
CA TYR A 19 7.44 3.44 -19.68
C TYR A 19 6.32 2.66 -20.41
N SER A 20 6.19 1.38 -20.07
CA SER A 20 4.90 0.68 -20.16
C SER A 20 4.37 0.63 -18.74
N TYR A 21 3.23 1.21 -18.39
CA TYR A 21 1.94 0.97 -19.03
C TYR A 21 1.08 2.25 -19.07
N PRO A 22 0.55 2.67 -20.24
CA PRO A 22 -0.79 3.25 -20.22
C PRO A 22 -1.73 2.11 -19.84
N SER A 23 -2.38 2.23 -18.69
CA SER A 23 -3.42 1.27 -18.31
C SER A 23 -4.41 1.14 -19.46
N LEU A 24 -4.78 -0.08 -19.82
CA LEU A 24 -5.69 -0.40 -20.92
C LEU A 24 -7.15 0.00 -20.63
N PHE A 25 -7.40 0.82 -19.61
CA PHE A 25 -8.75 0.99 -19.09
C PHE A 25 -9.17 2.44 -18.85
N PHE A 26 -8.28 3.39 -18.57
CA PHE A 26 -8.70 4.79 -18.35
C PHE A 26 -7.62 5.80 -18.74
N SER A 27 -8.04 6.90 -19.34
CA SER A 27 -7.26 8.14 -19.53
C SER A 27 -7.09 8.91 -18.21
N GLU A 28 -6.14 9.83 -18.15
CA GLU A 28 -5.90 10.69 -16.96
C GLU A 28 -7.14 11.50 -16.56
N GLU A 29 -7.92 11.96 -17.55
CA GLU A 29 -9.17 12.67 -17.31
C GLU A 29 -10.23 11.73 -16.73
N GLU A 30 -10.33 10.48 -17.23
CA GLU A 30 -11.23 9.47 -16.66
C GLU A 30 -10.81 9.07 -15.24
N ILE A 31 -9.50 8.97 -14.96
CA ILE A 31 -8.97 8.75 -13.61
C ILE A 31 -9.35 9.92 -12.70
N PHE A 32 -9.25 11.16 -13.18
CA PHE A 32 -9.66 12.35 -12.43
C PHE A 32 -11.16 12.32 -12.11
N TYR A 33 -12.01 12.03 -13.09
CA TYR A 33 -13.46 11.92 -12.88
C TYR A 33 -13.85 10.77 -11.96
N ILE A 34 -13.17 9.62 -12.06
CA ILE A 34 -13.36 8.50 -11.13
C ILE A 34 -12.98 8.96 -9.71
N ARG A 35 -11.85 9.64 -9.53
CA ARG A 35 -11.43 10.14 -8.22
C ARG A 35 -12.42 11.14 -7.64
N GLU A 36 -12.85 12.13 -8.42
CA GLU A 36 -13.79 13.16 -7.98
C GLU A 36 -15.20 12.61 -7.70
N ASN A 37 -15.69 11.65 -8.49
CA ASN A 37 -17.03 11.08 -8.30
C ASN A 37 -17.06 9.94 -7.26
N PHE A 38 -15.94 9.30 -6.95
CA PHE A 38 -15.85 8.32 -5.85
C PHE A 38 -15.55 8.97 -4.48
N GLN A 39 -15.17 10.26 -4.43
CA GLN A 39 -15.02 11.03 -3.18
C GLN A 39 -16.32 11.16 -2.37
N GLY A 40 -17.48 10.84 -2.93
CA GLY A 40 -18.78 10.82 -2.23
C GLY A 40 -18.99 9.63 -1.29
N GLN A 41 -18.16 8.58 -1.37
CA GLN A 41 -18.14 7.53 -0.35
C GLN A 41 -16.91 7.77 0.52
N GLN A 42 -17.12 8.28 1.74
CA GLN A 42 -16.08 8.26 2.77
C GLN A 42 -15.46 6.86 2.78
N GLN A 43 -14.21 6.73 2.34
CA GLN A 43 -13.47 5.48 2.47
C GLN A 43 -13.51 5.13 3.95
N LYS A 44 -14.33 4.14 4.29
CA LYS A 44 -14.49 3.67 5.65
C LYS A 44 -13.20 2.95 5.99
N ILE A 45 -12.26 3.69 6.56
CA ILE A 45 -11.00 3.11 7.00
C ILE A 45 -11.31 2.20 8.17
N ASN A 46 -10.92 0.95 8.00
CA ASN A 46 -11.15 -0.10 8.97
C ASN A 46 -10.11 0.01 10.08
N PRO A 47 -10.44 -0.45 11.29
CA PRO A 47 -9.45 -0.65 12.34
C PRO A 47 -8.25 -1.45 11.84
N LEU A 48 -7.05 -1.10 12.30
CA LEU A 48 -5.82 -1.80 11.94
C LEU A 48 -5.35 -2.64 13.13
N TYR A 49 -5.48 -3.95 13.04
CA TYR A 49 -5.03 -4.89 14.07
C TYR A 49 -3.70 -5.54 13.68
N LEU A 50 -2.68 -5.35 14.52
CA LEU A 50 -1.39 -6.01 14.41
C LEU A 50 -1.36 -7.21 15.35
N LEU A 51 -1.37 -8.42 14.80
CA LEU A 51 -1.34 -9.65 15.58
C LEU A 51 0.09 -10.00 16.03
N THR A 52 1.04 -9.99 15.10
CA THR A 52 2.42 -10.39 15.40
C THR A 52 3.45 -9.65 14.56
N ILE A 53 4.66 -9.58 15.08
CA ILE A 53 5.86 -9.05 14.43
C ILE A 53 6.92 -10.15 14.45
N ILE A 54 7.44 -10.51 13.28
CA ILE A 54 8.63 -11.34 13.14
C ILE A 54 9.71 -10.44 12.56
N TYR A 55 10.78 -10.21 13.32
CA TYR A 55 11.82 -9.27 12.94
C TYR A 55 13.20 -9.90 13.09
N LEU A 56 13.99 -9.87 12.03
CA LEU A 56 15.41 -10.25 12.05
C LEU A 56 16.28 -9.00 11.89
N ASP A 57 15.99 -8.20 10.87
CA ASP A 57 16.64 -6.91 10.59
C ASP A 57 15.73 -6.01 9.71
N SER A 58 16.24 -4.85 9.30
CA SER A 58 15.48 -3.85 8.54
C SER A 58 15.03 -4.31 7.14
N SER A 59 15.69 -5.33 6.58
CA SER A 59 15.37 -5.92 5.28
C SER A 59 14.68 -7.29 5.39
N HIS A 60 14.54 -7.82 6.61
CA HIS A 60 13.98 -9.14 6.87
C HIS A 60 13.02 -9.07 8.05
N TRP A 61 11.77 -8.75 7.76
CA TRP A 61 10.68 -8.76 8.73
C TRP A 61 9.38 -9.23 8.10
N SER A 62 8.42 -9.59 8.94
CA SER A 62 7.04 -9.89 8.52
C SER A 62 6.07 -9.46 9.60
N LEU A 63 4.99 -8.81 9.20
CA LEU A 63 3.89 -8.39 10.06
C LEU A 63 2.65 -9.22 9.71
N TRP A 64 1.86 -9.59 10.72
CA TRP A 64 0.52 -10.10 10.48
C TRP A 64 -0.51 -9.04 10.86
N VAL A 65 -1.11 -8.40 9.86
CA VAL A 65 -2.04 -7.26 10.01
C VAL A 65 -3.36 -7.59 9.35
N ASN A 66 -4.49 -7.45 10.06
CA ASN A 66 -5.85 -7.69 9.51
C ASN A 66 -5.97 -8.96 8.64
N HIS A 67 -5.45 -10.09 9.15
CA HIS A 67 -5.42 -11.39 8.45
C HIS A 67 -4.51 -11.49 7.22
N LYS A 68 -3.64 -10.51 6.97
CA LYS A 68 -2.65 -10.50 5.88
C LYS A 68 -1.23 -10.48 6.42
N ILE A 69 -0.33 -11.16 5.72
CA ILE A 69 1.10 -11.07 5.99
C ILE A 69 1.68 -9.97 5.10
N ILE A 70 2.38 -9.03 5.74
CA ILE A 70 3.09 -7.93 5.09
C ILE A 70 4.59 -8.13 5.30
N SER A 71 5.38 -7.85 4.28
CA SER A 71 6.83 -8.01 4.23
C SER A 71 7.48 -6.76 3.59
N PRO A 72 8.80 -6.57 3.66
CA PRO A 72 9.47 -5.43 3.04
C PRO A 72 9.11 -5.20 1.57
N GLU A 73 8.98 -6.26 0.78
CA GLU A 73 8.61 -6.16 -0.65
C GLU A 73 7.13 -5.82 -0.90
N THR A 74 6.28 -5.92 0.13
CA THR A 74 4.83 -5.63 0.05
C THR A 74 4.39 -4.46 0.94
N GLY A 75 5.28 -3.94 1.79
CA GLY A 75 5.00 -3.06 2.92
C GLY A 75 4.81 -1.59 2.62
N GLY A 76 4.24 -1.23 1.46
CA GLY A 76 3.90 0.16 1.16
C GLY A 76 2.63 0.59 1.89
N ASP A 77 1.47 0.25 1.30
CA ASP A 77 0.17 0.62 1.83
C ASP A 77 -0.61 -0.61 2.31
N VAL A 78 -1.02 -0.58 3.58
CA VAL A 78 -1.80 -1.62 4.24
C VAL A 78 -3.18 -1.06 4.56
N GLU A 79 -4.17 -1.39 3.73
CA GLU A 79 -5.59 -1.04 3.98
C GLU A 79 -5.87 0.46 4.17
N GLY A 80 -5.11 1.31 3.47
CA GLY A 80 -5.24 2.78 3.56
C GLY A 80 -4.31 3.42 4.60
N TYR A 81 -3.49 2.62 5.27
CA TYR A 81 -2.41 3.07 6.14
C TYR A 81 -1.07 2.91 5.44
N HIS A 82 -0.18 3.87 5.59
CA HIS A 82 1.21 3.74 5.16
C HIS A 82 2.03 3.13 6.28
N LEU A 83 2.89 2.15 5.97
CA LEU A 83 3.83 1.59 6.94
C LEU A 83 5.13 2.40 6.90
N GLU A 84 5.47 3.05 8.00
CA GLU A 84 6.62 3.95 8.10
C GLU A 84 7.87 3.24 8.58
N GLU A 85 7.73 2.38 9.60
CA GLU A 85 8.85 1.72 10.25
C GLU A 85 8.43 0.41 10.90
N VAL A 86 9.33 -0.57 10.89
CA VAL A 86 9.20 -1.81 11.66
C VAL A 86 10.45 -1.98 12.52
N THR A 87 10.24 -2.30 13.79
CA THR A 87 11.29 -2.68 14.74
C THR A 87 11.05 -4.08 15.27
N PHE A 88 11.94 -4.58 16.14
CA PHE A 88 11.76 -5.87 16.78
C PHE A 88 10.52 -5.98 17.68
N SER A 89 9.88 -4.86 18.03
CA SER A 89 8.77 -4.83 19.00
C SER A 89 7.56 -4.00 18.57
N THR A 90 7.69 -3.22 17.50
CA THR A 90 6.67 -2.28 17.05
C THR A 90 6.60 -2.16 15.53
N ALA A 91 5.45 -1.73 15.03
CA ALA A 91 5.28 -1.20 13.69
C ALA A 91 4.61 0.18 13.76
N THR A 92 5.20 1.16 13.09
CA THR A 92 4.69 2.53 13.02
C THR A 92 3.99 2.73 11.69
N PHE A 93 2.77 3.25 11.77
CA PHE A 93 1.94 3.54 10.61
C PHE A 93 1.57 5.01 10.58
N SER A 94 1.23 5.49 9.39
CA SER A 94 0.61 6.78 9.19
C SER A 94 -0.65 6.67 8.35
N TRP A 95 -1.57 7.61 8.57
CA TRP A 95 -2.74 7.79 7.73
C TRP A 95 -3.11 9.26 7.69
N THR A 96 -3.48 9.79 6.52
CA THR A 96 -3.94 11.17 6.35
C THR A 96 -5.47 11.20 6.29
N PRO A 97 -6.16 11.69 7.35
CA PRO A 97 -7.60 11.83 7.35
C PRO A 97 -8.10 12.78 6.25
N SER A 98 -9.24 12.48 5.64
CA SER A 98 -9.79 13.34 4.56
C SER A 98 -10.12 14.77 5.01
N ASN A 99 -10.30 15.00 6.31
CA ASN A 99 -10.60 16.31 6.88
C ASN A 99 -9.36 17.10 7.32
N THR A 100 -8.14 16.53 7.21
CA THR A 100 -6.90 17.21 7.60
C THR A 100 -5.76 16.92 6.64
N PRO A 101 -4.96 17.91 6.22
CA PRO A 101 -3.83 17.67 5.33
C PRO A 101 -2.64 16.99 6.03
N ALA A 102 -2.64 16.93 7.38
CA ALA A 102 -1.55 16.37 8.15
C ALA A 102 -1.76 14.86 8.40
N PRO A 103 -0.72 14.02 8.19
CA PRO A 103 -0.76 12.61 8.56
C PRO A 103 -0.83 12.44 10.08
N VAL A 104 -1.59 11.44 10.51
CA VAL A 104 -1.66 10.96 11.88
C VAL A 104 -0.77 9.73 11.99
N PHE A 105 0.24 9.78 12.84
CA PHE A 105 1.13 8.67 13.13
C PHE A 105 0.67 7.92 14.36
N PHE A 106 0.83 6.60 14.34
CA PHE A 106 0.58 5.75 15.50
C PHE A 106 1.48 4.52 15.43
N THR A 107 1.79 3.96 16.60
CA THR A 107 2.65 2.79 16.73
C THR A 107 1.86 1.68 17.37
N LEU A 108 1.96 0.48 16.81
CA LEU A 108 1.34 -0.73 17.33
C LEU A 108 2.42 -1.70 17.83
N HIS A 109 2.18 -2.27 19.00
CA HIS A 109 2.78 -3.52 19.43
C HIS A 109 1.96 -4.70 18.90
N ALA A 110 2.52 -5.91 19.00
CA ALA A 110 1.78 -7.14 18.75
C ALA A 110 0.54 -7.22 19.66
N ASN A 111 -0.55 -7.73 19.12
CA ASN A 111 -1.89 -7.80 19.70
C ASN A 111 -2.58 -6.46 19.95
N GLN A 112 -2.21 -5.38 19.25
CA GLN A 112 -2.89 -4.10 19.38
C GLN A 112 -3.69 -3.71 18.14
N THR A 113 -4.77 -2.95 18.35
CA THR A 113 -5.65 -2.40 17.33
C THR A 113 -5.61 -0.87 17.35
N TYR A 114 -5.48 -0.25 16.18
CA TYR A 114 -5.74 1.19 16.01
C TYR A 114 -7.17 1.45 15.55
N LEU A 115 -7.88 2.33 16.27
CA LEU A 115 -9.21 2.81 15.94
C LEU A 115 -9.11 4.20 15.27
N PRO A 116 -9.30 4.30 13.94
CA PRO A 116 -9.11 5.56 13.21
C PRO A 116 -10.11 6.65 13.61
N ARG A 117 -11.33 6.26 14.00
CA ARG A 117 -12.39 7.20 14.42
C ARG A 117 -12.07 7.87 15.76
N GLU A 118 -11.49 7.10 16.68
CA GLU A 118 -11.14 7.56 18.02
C GLU A 118 -9.71 8.09 18.10
N LYS A 119 -8.89 7.83 17.08
CA LYS A 119 -7.45 8.09 17.06
C LYS A 119 -6.75 7.47 18.27
N LYS A 120 -7.11 6.22 18.57
CA LYS A 120 -6.70 5.52 19.79
C LYS A 120 -6.17 4.12 19.47
N VAL A 121 -5.18 3.69 20.24
CA VAL A 121 -4.69 2.31 20.26
C VAL A 121 -5.28 1.58 21.47
N ILE A 122 -5.70 0.34 21.27
CA ILE A 122 -6.26 -0.55 22.29
C ILE A 122 -5.67 -1.95 22.16
N GLU A 123 -5.78 -2.73 23.23
CA GLU A 123 -5.38 -4.14 23.24
C GLU A 123 -6.46 -5.03 22.59
N GLY A 124 -6.02 -6.02 21.82
CA GLY A 124 -6.84 -7.07 21.21
C GLY A 124 -7.79 -6.61 20.10
N ILE A 125 -8.46 -7.60 19.49
CA ILE A 125 -9.60 -7.40 18.55
C ILE A 125 -10.92 -7.20 19.31
N GLU A 126 -11.04 -7.73 20.53
CA GLU A 126 -12.33 -7.94 21.22
C GLU A 126 -13.14 -6.64 21.43
N SER A 127 -12.46 -5.51 21.54
CA SER A 127 -13.07 -4.17 21.64
C SER A 127 -13.80 -3.68 20.37
N LEU A 128 -13.72 -4.42 19.25
CA LEU A 128 -14.47 -4.15 18.02
C LEU A 128 -15.77 -4.95 17.90
N LEU A 129 -15.98 -5.93 18.79
CA LEU A 129 -17.11 -6.88 18.75
C LEU A 129 -18.14 -6.64 19.87
N GLU A 130 -17.87 -5.73 20.80
CA GLU A 130 -18.81 -5.24 21.82
C GLU A 130 -19.59 -4.01 21.33
#